data_AF-A0A4Q5SFM5-F1
#
_entry.id   AF-A0A4Q5SFM5-F1
#
_cell.length_a   1.000
_cell.length_b   1.000
_cell.length_c   1.000
_cell.angle_alpha   90.00
_cell.angle_beta   90.00
_cell.angle_gamma   90.00
#
_symmetry.space_group_name_H-M   'P 1'
#
loop_
_entity.id
_entity.type
_entity.pdbx_description
1 polymer ?
#
loop_
_entity_poly.entity_id
_entity_poly.type
_entity_poly.pdbx_seq_one_letter_code
_entity_poly.pdbx_strand_id
1 'polypeptide(L)'
;MKRFWTEVTVADRGIALDGKPVRTPQRAPLILPNDALAEAVADEWRDVGETIDPRAMPLTGLANAAIDIVAPDTATFAAGLAKYGESDLLYYRAELPEPLVERQIAAWDPLLAWARQRYDVHFEPTAGVM
;
A
#
# COMPACT_ATOMS: atom_id res chain seq x y z
N MET A 1 -7.21 -3.16 -21.87
CA MET A 1 -7.29 -4.48 -22.57
C MET A 1 -8.70 -5.01 -22.44
N LYS A 2 -9.29 -5.65 -23.46
CA LYS A 2 -10.62 -6.26 -23.35
C LYS A 2 -10.55 -7.54 -22.50
N ARG A 3 -11.61 -7.84 -21.74
CA ARG A 3 -11.75 -9.13 -21.06
C ARG A 3 -11.76 -10.25 -22.10
N PHE A 4 -10.96 -11.27 -21.88
CA PHE A 4 -10.82 -12.43 -22.79
C PHE A 4 -11.01 -13.76 -22.08
N TRP A 5 -11.42 -13.74 -20.81
CA TRP A 5 -11.63 -14.93 -19.98
C TRP A 5 -13.05 -15.03 -19.46
N THR A 6 -13.47 -16.24 -19.12
CA THR A 6 -14.76 -16.53 -18.51
C THR A 6 -14.61 -16.88 -17.03
N GLU A 7 -13.68 -17.77 -16.72
CA GLU A 7 -13.45 -18.29 -15.37
C GLU A 7 -12.20 -17.66 -14.73
N VAL A 8 -12.29 -17.40 -13.42
CA VAL A 8 -11.15 -17.00 -12.58
C VAL A 8 -11.03 -17.96 -11.42
N THR A 9 -9.89 -18.62 -11.31
CA THR A 9 -9.60 -19.59 -10.25
C THR A 9 -8.38 -19.18 -9.45
N VAL A 10 -8.34 -19.64 -8.19
CA VAL A 10 -7.18 -19.53 -7.31
C VAL A 10 -6.56 -20.92 -7.17
N ALA A 11 -5.26 -21.02 -7.39
CA ALA A 11 -4.48 -22.24 -7.21
C ALA A 11 -3.11 -21.89 -6.63
N ASP A 12 -2.73 -22.52 -5.51
CA ASP A 12 -1.47 -22.26 -4.80
C ASP A 12 -1.23 -20.77 -4.49
N ARG A 13 -2.31 -20.03 -4.16
CA ARG A 13 -2.35 -18.57 -3.97
C ARG A 13 -2.02 -17.75 -5.22
N GLY A 14 -1.99 -18.37 -6.40
CA GLY A 14 -1.90 -17.71 -7.70
C GLY A 14 -3.26 -17.55 -8.36
N ILE A 15 -3.37 -16.58 -9.26
CA ILE A 15 -4.59 -16.31 -10.03
C ILE A 15 -4.47 -16.96 -11.41
N ALA A 16 -5.52 -17.63 -11.87
CA ALA A 16 -5.60 -18.16 -13.23
C ALA A 16 -6.89 -17.70 -13.94
N LEU A 17 -6.76 -17.36 -15.22
CA LEU A 17 -7.85 -16.95 -16.12
C LEU A 17 -8.05 -18.07 -17.15
N ASP A 18 -9.20 -18.73 -17.14
CA ASP A 18 -9.46 -19.95 -17.93
C ASP A 18 -8.29 -20.97 -17.83
N GLY A 19 -7.79 -21.17 -16.61
CA GLY A 19 -6.67 -22.08 -16.31
C GLY A 19 -5.27 -21.55 -16.66
N LYS A 20 -5.13 -20.34 -17.24
CA LYS A 20 -3.83 -19.72 -17.54
C LYS A 20 -3.39 -18.81 -16.39
N PRO A 21 -2.18 -19.02 -15.82
CA PRO A 21 -1.72 -18.20 -14.69
C PRO A 21 -1.51 -16.75 -15.11
N VAL A 22 -2.01 -15.84 -14.29
CA VAL A 22 -1.74 -14.40 -14.39
C VAL A 22 -0.30 -14.13 -13.99
N ARG A 23 0.31 -13.17 -14.70
CA ARG A 23 1.66 -12.71 -14.43
C ARG A 23 1.68 -11.22 -14.20
N THR A 24 2.67 -10.77 -13.45
CA THR A 24 2.98 -9.35 -13.27
C THR A 24 3.42 -8.73 -14.60
N PRO A 25 3.43 -7.38 -14.72
CA PRO A 25 3.97 -6.70 -15.90
C PRO A 25 5.40 -7.11 -16.27
N GLN A 26 6.26 -7.40 -15.30
CA GLN A 26 7.61 -7.94 -15.54
C GLN A 26 7.65 -9.46 -15.76
N ARG A 27 6.49 -10.10 -15.95
CA ARG A 27 6.31 -11.52 -16.25
C ARG A 27 6.65 -12.48 -15.11
N ALA A 28 6.71 -11.99 -13.88
CA ALA A 28 6.80 -12.85 -12.70
C ALA A 28 5.44 -13.51 -12.42
N PRO A 29 5.40 -14.69 -11.77
CA PRO A 29 4.14 -15.28 -11.30
C PRO A 29 3.43 -14.35 -10.29
N LEU A 30 2.14 -14.08 -10.49
CA LEU A 30 1.32 -13.35 -9.52
C LEU A 30 0.87 -14.32 -8.42
N ILE A 31 1.71 -14.51 -7.40
CA ILE A 31 1.44 -15.39 -6.25
C ILE A 31 1.33 -14.54 -4.98
N LEU A 32 0.22 -14.72 -4.26
CA LEU A 32 -0.12 -13.93 -3.08
C LEU A 32 0.40 -14.60 -1.79
N PRO A 33 0.66 -13.83 -0.72
CA PRO A 33 1.23 -14.36 0.52
C PRO A 33 0.24 -15.20 1.33
N ASN A 34 -1.07 -15.05 1.15
CA ASN A 34 -2.10 -15.81 1.85
C ASN A 34 -3.36 -15.99 0.99
N ASP A 35 -4.21 -16.94 1.37
CA ASP A 35 -5.40 -17.32 0.61
C ASP A 35 -6.44 -16.20 0.55
N ALA A 36 -6.59 -15.43 1.64
CA ALA A 36 -7.54 -14.32 1.69
C ALA A 36 -7.21 -13.23 0.66
N LEU A 37 -5.92 -12.88 0.52
CA LEU A 37 -5.50 -11.91 -0.50
C LEU A 37 -5.59 -12.49 -1.91
N ALA A 38 -5.32 -13.79 -2.08
CA ALA A 38 -5.49 -14.46 -3.37
C ALA A 38 -6.95 -14.41 -3.85
N GLU A 39 -7.92 -14.72 -2.98
CA GLU A 39 -9.34 -14.61 -3.32
C GLU A 39 -9.77 -13.16 -3.56
N ALA A 40 -9.34 -12.21 -2.74
CA ALA A 40 -9.69 -10.80 -2.95
C ALA A 40 -9.14 -10.25 -4.28
N VAL A 41 -7.93 -10.66 -4.68
CA VAL A 41 -7.39 -10.35 -6.01
C VAL A 41 -8.19 -11.07 -7.09
N ALA A 42 -8.55 -12.35 -6.91
CA ALA A 42 -9.37 -13.09 -7.86
C ALA A 42 -10.72 -12.41 -8.10
N ASP A 43 -11.35 -11.86 -7.05
CA ASP A 43 -12.59 -11.10 -7.15
C ASP A 43 -12.44 -9.86 -8.04
N GLU A 44 -11.33 -9.11 -7.93
CA GLU A 44 -11.06 -8.00 -8.87
C GLU A 44 -11.02 -8.47 -10.34
N TRP A 45 -10.45 -9.65 -10.61
CA TRP A 45 -10.43 -10.24 -11.95
C TRP A 45 -11.81 -10.77 -12.40
N ARG A 46 -12.63 -11.25 -11.46
CA ARG A 46 -14.02 -11.68 -11.72
C ARG A 46 -14.90 -10.48 -12.06
N ASP A 47 -14.66 -9.34 -11.43
CA ASP A 47 -15.44 -8.09 -11.56
C ASP A 47 -15.09 -7.25 -12.79
N VAL A 48 -14.03 -7.59 -13.54
CA VAL A 48 -13.71 -6.92 -14.81
C VAL A 48 -14.89 -7.05 -15.77
N GLY A 49 -15.46 -5.91 -16.20
CA GLY A 49 -16.49 -5.88 -17.23
C GLY A 49 -15.95 -6.16 -18.64
N GLU A 50 -16.24 -5.29 -19.60
CA GLU A 50 -15.76 -5.45 -20.97
C GLU A 50 -14.26 -5.18 -21.14
N THR A 51 -13.73 -4.27 -20.33
CA THR A 51 -12.34 -3.83 -20.39
C THR A 51 -11.73 -3.77 -19.00
N ILE A 52 -10.47 -4.19 -18.89
CA ILE A 52 -9.66 -4.00 -17.70
C ILE A 52 -9.47 -2.50 -17.46
N ASP A 53 -9.91 -2.06 -16.28
CA ASP A 53 -9.56 -0.78 -15.69
C ASP A 53 -8.63 -1.02 -14.48
N PRO A 54 -7.33 -0.71 -14.59
CA PRO A 54 -6.39 -0.87 -13.47
C PRO A 54 -6.79 -0.10 -12.20
N ARG A 55 -7.58 0.98 -12.32
CA ARG A 55 -8.04 1.77 -11.16
C ARG A 55 -9.08 1.03 -10.33
N ALA A 56 -9.77 0.07 -10.94
CA ALA A 56 -10.72 -0.81 -10.27
C ALA A 56 -10.05 -2.09 -9.72
N MET A 57 -8.73 -2.23 -9.85
CA MET A 57 -7.97 -3.42 -9.43
C MET A 57 -6.79 -3.06 -8.49
N PRO A 58 -7.04 -2.35 -7.38
CA PRO A 58 -5.99 -1.87 -6.49
C PRO A 58 -5.14 -2.98 -5.86
N LEU A 59 -5.72 -4.12 -5.48
CA LEU A 59 -4.99 -5.23 -4.86
C LEU A 59 -4.07 -5.90 -5.88
N THR A 60 -4.54 -6.09 -7.11
CA THR A 60 -3.71 -6.57 -8.23
C THR A 60 -2.55 -5.60 -8.49
N GLY A 61 -2.81 -4.30 -8.49
CA GLY A 61 -1.79 -3.26 -8.65
C GLY A 61 -0.72 -3.30 -7.55
N LEU A 62 -1.14 -3.39 -6.29
CA LEU A 62 -0.25 -3.49 -5.13
C LEU A 62 0.56 -4.79 -5.14
N ALA A 63 -0.05 -5.92 -5.48
CA ALA A 63 0.65 -7.20 -5.58
C ALA A 63 1.72 -7.18 -6.68
N ASN A 64 1.39 -6.61 -7.85
CA ASN A 64 2.36 -6.42 -8.92
C ASN A 64 3.55 -5.57 -8.45
N ALA A 65 3.30 -4.43 -7.80
CA ALA A 65 4.37 -3.56 -7.29
C ALA A 65 5.20 -4.26 -6.21
N ALA A 66 4.58 -5.01 -5.30
CA ALA A 66 5.28 -5.77 -4.27
C ALA A 66 6.25 -6.79 -4.88
N ILE A 67 5.83 -7.50 -5.93
CA ILE A 67 6.64 -8.54 -6.59
C ILE A 67 7.73 -7.91 -7.50
N ASP A 68 7.35 -6.95 -8.33
CA ASP A 68 8.22 -6.43 -9.40
C ASP A 68 9.15 -5.31 -8.94
N ILE A 69 8.77 -4.55 -7.90
CA ILE A 69 9.49 -3.35 -7.45
C ILE A 69 10.10 -3.55 -6.07
N VAL A 70 9.34 -4.09 -5.11
CA VAL A 70 9.78 -4.15 -3.71
C VAL A 70 10.61 -5.40 -3.42
N ALA A 71 10.16 -6.58 -3.83
CA ALA A 71 10.80 -7.85 -3.52
C ALA A 71 12.27 -7.98 -3.98
N PRO A 72 12.70 -7.42 -5.14
CA PRO A 72 14.09 -7.52 -5.59
C PRO A 72 15.10 -6.85 -4.64
N ASP A 73 14.71 -5.77 -3.98
CA ASP A 73 15.54 -5.06 -3.01
C ASP A 73 14.69 -4.36 -1.94
N THR A 74 14.23 -5.16 -0.98
CA THR A 74 13.40 -4.69 0.13
C THR A 74 14.12 -3.68 1.02
N ALA A 75 15.44 -3.78 1.16
CA ALA A 75 16.23 -2.90 2.01
C ALA A 75 16.31 -1.49 1.42
N THR A 76 16.60 -1.37 0.12
CA THR A 76 16.62 -0.07 -0.56
C THR A 76 15.24 0.57 -0.57
N PHE A 77 14.17 -0.20 -0.82
CA PHE A 77 12.80 0.32 -0.76
C PHE A 77 12.45 0.82 0.65
N ALA A 78 12.78 0.04 1.69
CA ALA A 78 12.55 0.41 3.08
C ALA A 78 13.34 1.66 3.49
N ALA A 79 14.59 1.80 3.04
CA ALA A 79 15.40 3.00 3.30
C ALA A 79 14.79 4.25 2.66
N GLY A 80 14.21 4.12 1.45
CA GLY A 80 13.47 5.21 0.82
C GLY A 80 12.23 5.64 1.62
N LEU A 81 11.49 4.67 2.16
CA LEU A 81 10.34 4.93 3.02
C LEU A 81 10.74 5.57 4.35
N ALA A 82 11.84 5.10 4.96
CA ALA A 82 12.34 5.61 6.24
C ALA A 82 12.66 7.11 6.22
N LYS A 83 13.05 7.67 5.06
CA LYS A 83 13.30 9.11 4.90
C LYS A 83 12.07 9.98 5.21
N TYR A 84 10.85 9.46 5.05
CA TYR A 84 9.65 10.21 5.47
C TYR A 84 9.62 10.44 6.97
N GLY A 85 10.25 9.56 7.76
CA GLY A 85 10.43 9.76 9.19
C GLY A 85 11.42 10.86 9.55
N GLU A 86 12.18 11.43 8.60
CA GLU A 86 13.01 12.62 8.84
C GLU A 86 12.18 13.91 8.71
N SER A 87 11.07 13.85 7.99
CA SER A 87 10.24 15.00 7.64
C SER A 87 8.74 14.66 7.72
N ASP A 88 8.35 13.92 8.76
CA ASP A 88 6.98 13.41 8.86
C ASP A 88 5.98 14.57 8.99
N LEU A 89 4.81 14.43 8.36
CA LEU A 89 3.73 15.41 8.42
C LEU A 89 3.37 15.77 9.87
N LEU A 90 3.43 14.80 10.79
CA LEU A 90 3.05 15.00 12.19
C LEU A 90 4.08 15.81 12.97
N TYR A 91 5.27 16.07 12.42
CA TYR A 91 6.31 16.84 13.08
C TYR A 91 6.17 18.34 12.83
N TYR A 92 5.59 18.77 11.71
CA TYR A 92 5.49 20.19 11.35
C TYR A 92 4.10 20.74 11.68
N ARG A 93 4.03 21.54 12.73
CA ARG A 93 2.79 22.09 13.28
C ARG A 93 2.56 23.53 12.82
N ALA A 94 1.29 23.89 12.71
CA ALA A 94 0.91 25.28 12.53
C ALA A 94 1.19 26.05 13.82
N GLU A 95 1.60 27.31 13.69
CA GLU A 95 1.65 28.25 14.83
C GLU A 95 0.31 28.95 15.04
N LEU A 96 -0.40 29.20 13.93
CA LEU A 96 -1.67 29.90 13.89
C LEU A 96 -2.51 29.42 12.69
N PRO A 97 -3.84 29.63 12.73
CA PRO A 97 -4.61 30.15 13.85
C PRO A 97 -4.79 29.09 14.95
N GLU A 98 -5.06 29.52 16.19
CA GLU A 98 -5.23 28.65 17.37
C GLU A 98 -6.16 27.45 17.14
N PRO A 99 -7.31 27.58 16.46
CA PRO A 99 -8.17 26.42 16.18
C PRO A 99 -7.52 25.34 15.31
N LEU A 100 -6.56 25.69 14.44
CA LEU A 100 -5.80 24.70 13.67
C LEU A 100 -4.78 23.98 14.54
N VAL A 101 -4.09 24.72 15.42
CA VAL A 101 -3.12 24.16 16.37
C VAL A 101 -3.79 23.15 17.28
N GLU A 102 -4.92 23.51 17.88
CA GLU A 102 -5.71 22.63 18.75
C GLU A 102 -6.15 21.36 18.02
N ARG A 103 -6.60 21.48 16.76
CA ARG A 103 -7.00 20.32 15.95
C ARG A 103 -5.84 19.41 15.60
N GLN A 104 -4.67 19.96 15.29
CA GLN A 104 -3.47 19.17 15.04
C GLN A 104 -3.04 18.42 16.30
N ILE A 105 -2.97 19.09 17.45
CA ILE A 105 -2.66 18.45 18.75
C ILE A 105 -3.64 17.31 19.02
N ALA A 106 -4.94 17.59 18.98
CA ALA A 106 -5.97 16.61 19.31
C ALA A 106 -5.96 15.38 18.39
N ALA A 107 -5.67 15.56 17.09
CA ALA A 107 -5.69 14.47 16.13
C ALA A 107 -4.35 13.73 16.00
N TRP A 108 -3.22 14.43 16.16
CA TRP A 108 -1.90 13.90 15.80
C TRP A 108 -1.08 13.45 17.00
N ASP A 109 -1.19 14.11 18.16
CA ASP A 109 -0.42 13.74 19.34
C ASP A 109 -0.73 12.32 19.85
N PRO A 110 -1.97 11.80 19.78
CA PRO A 110 -2.23 10.40 20.16
C PRO A 110 -1.46 9.39 19.30
N LEU A 111 -1.27 9.68 18.02
CA LEU A 111 -0.51 8.81 17.11
C LEU A 111 0.98 8.82 17.47
N LEU A 112 1.54 10.00 17.74
CA LEU A 112 2.93 10.12 18.19
C LEU A 112 3.15 9.47 19.56
N ALA A 113 2.24 9.67 20.50
CA ALA A 113 2.30 9.05 21.83
C ALA A 113 2.27 7.52 21.74
N TRP A 114 1.37 6.96 20.92
CA TRP A 114 1.33 5.53 20.63
C TRP A 114 2.65 5.03 20.03
N ALA A 115 3.19 5.73 19.03
CA ALA A 115 4.41 5.31 18.37
C ALA A 115 5.63 5.38 19.30
N ARG A 116 5.72 6.40 20.17
CA ARG A 116 6.76 6.49 21.22
C ARG A 116 6.72 5.27 22.13
N GLN A 117 5.54 4.90 22.62
CA GLN A 117 5.39 3.74 23.51
C GLN A 117 5.65 2.41 22.78
N ARG A 118 5.15 2.26 21.56
CA ARG A 118 5.18 0.99 20.82
C ARG A 118 6.55 0.65 20.26
N TYR A 119 7.34 1.67 19.90
CA TYR A 119 8.62 1.51 19.22
C TYR A 119 9.81 2.03 20.03
N ASP A 120 9.60 2.61 21.21
CA ASP A 120 10.65 3.21 22.05
C ASP A 120 11.48 4.26 21.29
N VAL A 121 10.77 5.15 20.59
CA VAL A 121 11.35 6.23 19.79
C VAL A 121 10.97 7.59 20.36
N HIS A 122 11.79 8.60 20.12
CA HIS A 122 11.49 9.98 20.43
C HIS A 122 11.19 10.78 19.17
N PHE A 123 10.28 11.75 19.27
CA PHE A 123 9.93 12.67 18.18
C PHE A 123 10.03 14.10 18.68
N GLU A 124 10.54 15.00 17.85
CA GLU A 124 10.62 16.44 18.15
C GLU A 124 9.75 17.22 17.15
N PRO A 125 8.42 17.36 17.41
CA PRO A 125 7.60 18.24 16.60
C PRO A 125 8.06 19.70 16.72
N THR A 126 8.06 20.42 15.61
CA THR A 126 8.35 21.85 15.51
C THR A 126 7.14 22.60 14.98
N ALA A 127 7.04 23.90 15.30
CA ALA A 127 6.03 24.78 14.72
C ALA A 127 6.69 25.80 13.79
N GLY A 128 6.00 26.15 12.71
CA GLY A 128 6.49 27.12 11.72
C GLY A 128 7.62 26.58 10.82
N VAL A 129 8.24 27.49 10.08
CA VAL A 129 9.41 27.25 9.23
C VAL A 129 10.49 28.14 9.81
N MET A 130 11.58 27.57 10.32
CA MET A 130 12.75 28.39 10.66
C MET A 130 13.26 29.15 9.43
#